data_AF-A0A7S2KYN6-F1
#
_entry.id   AF-A0A7S2KYN6-F1
#
_cell.length_a   1.000
_cell.length_b   1.000
_cell.length_c   1.000
_cell.angle_alpha   90.00
_cell.angle_beta   90.00
_cell.angle_gamma   90.00
#
_symmetry.space_group_name_H-M   'P 1'
#
loop_
_entity.id
_entity.type
_entity.pdbx_description
1 polymer ?
#
loop_
_entity_poly.entity_id
_entity_poly.type
_entity_poly.pdbx_seq_one_letter_code
_entity_poly.pdbx_strand_id
1 'polypeptide(L)'
;MSLKNTKKVLCNLLVQAAKFMDSDERDRVSAAKSQLGWCKQALPVKPVWDGGYEAECIARWKERNEQDRALIQRQRRQISKQEKARSANAGALDAADVGAEDDEGDLWEAREITNSRLAFVYREEQLATAREARLQVERALHLKRVQRLEAAERSNFREYPLLYDERYQLLNMIGRGGFSEVYRAYDLCENRYCAVKIHELAKEMSDVQRQGYIRRAMREYDIQKSLKHPRVVTLMDCFPISNKAFGTVLELCEGETLDEHMKRYGALPEKEARGIVIQILSGLKYLNSRTEKIIHYDLKPSNLFFHVGEIKIADFGLSKVVQDGAGTDSIDLTSQGAGTYWYLPPECFDPQQPKISNKVDVWSTGVIFFELLFNKRPIGHGMSQEALLRLNMGNMGATQPFSVDIPAAPKVSSDAKDFVRRLMTVSRDDRPDVLEAFNDQYLRTNARGRVPSGGGNGGGNSGVEAFI
;
A
#
# COMPACT_ATOMS: atom_id res chain seq x y z
N MET A 1 5.65 -16.13 45.97
CA MET A 1 5.25 -16.90 44.78
C MET A 1 6.52 -17.21 43.99
N SER A 2 6.82 -18.46 43.65
CA SER A 2 8.06 -18.81 42.90
C SER A 2 8.04 -18.19 41.50
N LEU A 3 9.20 -17.76 40.96
CA LEU A 3 9.34 -17.18 39.61
C LEU A 3 8.69 -18.07 38.52
N LYS A 4 8.77 -19.40 38.68
CA LYS A 4 8.12 -20.38 37.80
C LYS A 4 6.59 -20.29 37.85
N ASN A 5 6.02 -20.09 39.04
CA ASN A 5 4.57 -19.93 39.19
C ASN A 5 4.10 -18.60 38.57
N THR A 6 4.89 -17.53 38.71
CA THR A 6 4.57 -16.24 38.10
C THR A 6 4.58 -16.31 36.57
N LYS A 7 5.60 -16.93 35.96
CA LYS A 7 5.65 -17.14 34.50
C LYS A 7 4.46 -17.96 34.00
N LYS A 8 4.11 -19.05 34.70
CA LYS A 8 2.95 -19.88 34.35
C LYS A 8 1.63 -19.10 34.40
N VAL A 9 1.41 -18.29 35.43
CA VAL A 9 0.22 -17.42 35.54
C VAL A 9 0.20 -16.39 34.40
N LEU A 10 1.33 -15.75 34.09
CA LEU A 10 1.44 -14.80 33.00
C LEU A 10 1.12 -15.44 31.64
N CYS A 11 1.70 -16.60 31.32
CA CYS A 11 1.39 -17.34 30.10
C CYS A 11 -0.10 -17.66 29.98
N ASN A 12 -0.73 -18.14 31.06
CA ASN A 12 -2.16 -18.44 31.07
C ASN A 12 -3.00 -17.20 30.78
N LEU A 13 -2.69 -16.05 31.40
CA LEU A 13 -3.39 -14.79 31.15
C LEU A 13 -3.20 -14.29 29.72
N LEU A 14 -1.96 -14.35 29.19
CA LEU A 14 -1.66 -13.97 27.82
C LEU A 14 -2.42 -14.84 26.81
N VAL A 15 -2.47 -16.15 27.04
CA VAL A 15 -3.22 -17.09 26.18
C VAL A 15 -4.73 -16.86 26.28
N GLN A 16 -5.27 -16.59 27.47
CA GLN A 16 -6.68 -16.22 27.64
C GLN A 16 -7.01 -14.92 26.88
N ALA A 17 -6.16 -13.91 26.98
CA ALA A 17 -6.31 -12.67 26.22
C ALA A 17 -6.24 -12.92 24.71
N ALA A 18 -5.30 -13.75 24.23
CA ALA A 18 -5.20 -14.11 22.82
C ALA A 18 -6.46 -14.84 22.32
N LYS A 19 -6.99 -15.79 23.09
CA LYS A 19 -8.25 -16.49 22.77
C LYS A 19 -9.43 -15.53 22.69
N PHE A 20 -9.52 -14.58 23.63
CA PHE A 20 -10.54 -13.54 23.60
C PHE A 20 -10.41 -12.66 22.35
N MET A 21 -9.20 -12.22 21.99
CA MET A 21 -8.94 -11.43 20.79
C MET A 21 -9.33 -12.16 19.49
N ASP A 22 -9.01 -13.46 19.37
CA ASP A 22 -9.42 -14.25 18.21
C ASP A 22 -10.94 -14.48 18.17
N SER A 23 -11.60 -14.56 19.33
CA SER A 23 -13.08 -14.60 19.41
C SER A 23 -13.69 -13.27 18.96
N ASP A 24 -13.23 -12.14 19.48
CA ASP A 24 -13.70 -10.80 19.09
C ASP A 24 -13.48 -10.53 17.60
N GLU A 25 -12.34 -10.94 17.04
CA GLU A 25 -12.08 -10.80 15.60
C GLU A 25 -13.01 -11.69 14.76
N ARG A 26 -13.34 -12.92 15.21
CA ARG A 26 -14.36 -13.76 14.56
C ARG A 26 -15.73 -13.09 14.58
N ASP A 27 -16.12 -12.50 15.70
CA ASP A 27 -17.40 -11.81 15.84
C ASP A 27 -17.46 -10.59 14.91
N ARG A 28 -16.39 -9.80 14.83
CA ARG A 28 -16.27 -8.65 13.89
C ARG A 28 -16.35 -9.10 12.43
N VAL A 29 -15.64 -10.17 12.09
CA VAL A 29 -15.69 -10.76 10.74
C VAL A 29 -17.10 -11.28 10.44
N SER A 30 -17.76 -11.93 11.39
CA SER A 30 -19.13 -12.41 11.23
C SER A 30 -20.11 -11.24 11.03
N ALA A 31 -20.04 -10.21 11.88
CA ALA A 31 -20.89 -9.03 11.83
C ALA A 31 -20.75 -8.25 10.50
N ALA A 32 -19.52 -8.13 9.98
CA ALA A 32 -19.23 -7.43 8.74
C ALA A 32 -19.87 -8.08 7.50
N LYS A 33 -20.29 -9.35 7.55
CA LYS A 33 -20.98 -10.03 6.42
C LYS A 33 -22.27 -9.35 6.03
N SER A 34 -23.01 -8.77 6.97
CA SER A 34 -24.26 -8.04 6.69
C SER A 34 -24.02 -6.81 5.81
N GLN A 35 -22.94 -6.08 6.10
CA GLN A 35 -22.56 -4.87 5.38
C GLN A 35 -21.85 -5.19 4.04
N LEU A 36 -20.87 -6.08 4.08
CA LEU A 36 -19.98 -6.36 2.95
C LEU A 36 -20.49 -7.47 2.03
N GLY A 37 -21.45 -8.29 2.47
CA GLY A 37 -21.84 -9.53 1.79
C GLY A 37 -20.90 -10.70 2.10
N TRP A 38 -21.12 -11.83 1.44
CA TRP A 38 -20.27 -13.03 1.58
C TRP A 38 -19.54 -13.38 0.29
N CYS A 39 -18.34 -13.93 0.44
CA CYS A 39 -17.53 -14.39 -0.69
C CYS A 39 -17.92 -15.84 -1.03
N LYS A 40 -18.52 -16.07 -2.20
CA LYS A 40 -18.94 -17.42 -2.66
C LYS A 40 -17.77 -18.31 -3.06
N GLN A 41 -16.74 -17.72 -3.66
CA GLN A 41 -15.54 -18.43 -4.10
C GLN A 41 -14.33 -17.55 -3.86
N ALA A 42 -13.41 -18.04 -3.04
CA ALA A 42 -12.12 -17.40 -2.80
C ALA A 42 -11.03 -18.12 -3.61
N LEU A 43 -10.52 -17.44 -4.65
CA LEU A 43 -9.34 -17.84 -5.46
C LEU A 43 -9.48 -19.19 -6.21
N PRO A 44 -8.70 -19.43 -7.29
CA PRO A 44 -7.70 -18.56 -7.92
C PRO A 44 -8.30 -17.42 -8.76
N VAL A 45 -9.63 -17.39 -8.91
CA VAL A 45 -10.36 -16.36 -9.65
C VAL A 45 -10.60 -15.13 -8.75
N LYS A 46 -10.77 -13.95 -9.39
CA LYS A 46 -11.23 -12.72 -8.74
C LYS A 46 -12.42 -13.06 -7.81
N PRO A 47 -12.37 -12.71 -6.51
CA PRO A 47 -13.36 -13.15 -5.55
C PRO A 47 -14.76 -12.67 -5.94
N VAL A 48 -15.71 -13.60 -5.92
CA VAL A 48 -17.11 -13.32 -6.25
C VAL A 48 -17.88 -13.07 -4.96
N TRP A 49 -18.39 -11.86 -4.84
CA TRP A 49 -19.16 -11.40 -3.68
C TRP A 49 -20.65 -11.45 -3.96
N ASP A 50 -21.41 -11.83 -2.95
CA ASP A 50 -22.87 -11.89 -3.00
C ASP A 50 -23.48 -11.11 -1.84
N GLY A 51 -24.53 -10.35 -2.16
CA GLY A 51 -25.26 -9.51 -1.21
C GLY A 51 -24.41 -8.40 -0.57
N GLY A 52 -24.89 -7.94 0.59
CA GLY A 52 -24.29 -6.87 1.38
C GLY A 52 -25.04 -5.56 1.22
N TYR A 53 -25.44 -4.97 2.36
CA TYR A 53 -26.21 -3.72 2.39
C TYR A 53 -25.56 -2.61 1.56
N GLU A 54 -24.22 -2.48 1.65
CA GLU A 54 -23.49 -1.43 0.93
C GLU A 54 -23.56 -1.61 -0.59
N ALA A 55 -23.45 -2.84 -1.07
CA ALA A 55 -23.54 -3.14 -2.51
C ALA A 55 -24.96 -2.85 -3.03
N GLU A 56 -25.99 -3.20 -2.27
CA GLU A 56 -27.39 -2.93 -2.60
C GLU A 56 -27.71 -1.43 -2.60
N CYS A 57 -27.15 -0.67 -1.65
CA CYS A 57 -27.27 0.80 -1.63
C CYS A 57 -26.62 1.44 -2.85
N ILE A 58 -25.40 1.02 -3.21
CA ILE A 58 -24.70 1.53 -4.39
C ILE A 58 -25.46 1.16 -5.68
N ALA A 59 -25.96 -0.07 -5.79
CA ALA A 59 -26.73 -0.52 -6.95
C ALA A 59 -28.00 0.33 -7.14
N ARG A 60 -28.78 0.53 -6.08
CA ARG A 60 -29.98 1.40 -6.11
C ARG A 60 -29.66 2.85 -6.47
N TRP A 61 -28.54 3.38 -5.98
CA TRP A 61 -28.09 4.74 -6.31
C TRP A 61 -27.71 4.85 -7.80
N LYS A 62 -26.95 3.89 -8.33
CA LYS A 62 -26.58 3.85 -9.75
C LYS A 62 -27.80 3.73 -10.66
N GLU A 63 -28.75 2.88 -10.31
CA GLU A 63 -30.01 2.72 -11.04
C GLU A 63 -30.80 4.04 -11.08
N ARG A 64 -30.92 4.74 -9.94
CA ARG A 64 -31.56 6.06 -9.89
C ARG A 64 -30.86 7.07 -10.79
N ASN A 65 -29.53 7.14 -10.73
CA ASN A 65 -28.74 8.05 -11.56
C ASN A 65 -28.94 7.74 -13.06
N GLU A 66 -29.04 6.47 -13.45
CA GLU A 66 -29.32 6.06 -14.82
C GLU A 66 -30.72 6.49 -15.28
N GLN A 67 -31.74 6.31 -14.44
CA GLN A 67 -33.12 6.75 -14.69
C GLN A 67 -33.19 8.28 -14.85
N ASP A 68 -32.58 9.02 -13.93
CA ASP A 68 -32.52 10.48 -13.95
C ASP A 68 -31.78 10.99 -15.20
N ARG A 69 -30.64 10.39 -15.53
CA ARG A 69 -29.88 10.70 -16.74
C ARG A 69 -30.72 10.48 -18.00
N ALA A 70 -31.44 9.36 -18.08
CA ALA A 70 -32.31 9.06 -19.21
C ALA A 70 -33.47 10.08 -19.33
N LEU A 71 -34.08 10.48 -18.22
CA LEU A 71 -35.13 11.50 -18.18
C LEU A 71 -34.61 12.87 -18.64
N ILE A 72 -33.47 13.31 -18.10
CA ILE A 72 -32.84 14.59 -18.46
C ILE A 72 -32.45 14.60 -19.95
N GLN A 73 -31.94 13.49 -20.48
CA GLN A 73 -31.64 13.37 -21.91
C GLN A 73 -32.88 13.46 -22.79
N ARG A 74 -34.02 12.89 -22.36
CA ARG A 74 -35.30 13.06 -23.07
C ARG A 74 -35.75 14.51 -23.08
N GLN A 75 -35.67 15.21 -21.94
CA GLN A 75 -35.98 16.65 -21.84
C GLN A 75 -35.08 17.49 -22.75
N ARG A 76 -33.76 17.26 -22.76
CA ARG A 76 -32.83 17.96 -23.68
C ARG A 76 -33.19 17.75 -25.15
N ARG A 77 -33.62 16.54 -25.53
CA ARG A 77 -34.09 16.25 -26.90
C ARG A 77 -35.39 17.00 -27.23
N GLN A 78 -36.31 17.17 -26.28
CA GLN A 78 -37.52 17.95 -26.47
C GLN A 78 -37.22 19.44 -26.62
N ILE A 79 -36.39 20.00 -25.75
CA ILE A 79 -35.92 21.40 -25.83
C ILE A 79 -35.26 21.65 -27.18
N SER A 80 -34.33 20.78 -27.60
CA SER A 80 -33.66 20.92 -28.91
C SER A 80 -34.63 20.82 -30.10
N LYS A 81 -35.71 20.02 -29.98
CA LYS A 81 -36.76 19.99 -31.01
C LYS A 81 -37.57 21.28 -31.04
N GLN A 82 -37.90 21.85 -29.88
CA GLN A 82 -38.60 23.14 -29.78
C GLN A 82 -37.75 24.29 -30.36
N GLU A 83 -36.46 24.35 -30.02
CA GLU A 83 -35.50 25.30 -30.59
C GLU A 83 -35.44 25.21 -32.13
N LYS A 84 -35.36 23.98 -32.68
CA LYS A 84 -35.34 23.75 -34.14
C LYS A 84 -36.65 24.13 -34.82
N ALA A 85 -37.79 23.77 -34.24
CA ALA A 85 -39.10 24.13 -34.76
C ALA A 85 -39.28 25.65 -34.79
N ARG A 86 -38.79 26.33 -33.75
CA ARG A 86 -38.83 27.79 -33.65
C ARG A 86 -37.89 28.48 -34.64
N SER A 87 -36.66 28.00 -34.78
CA SER A 87 -35.71 28.50 -35.79
C SER A 87 -36.23 28.33 -37.23
N ALA A 88 -37.01 27.28 -37.51
CA ALA A 88 -37.67 27.09 -38.80
C ALA A 88 -38.83 28.09 -39.03
N ASN A 89 -39.57 28.46 -37.97
CA ASN A 89 -40.66 29.44 -38.04
C ASN A 89 -40.18 30.90 -38.03
N ALA A 90 -39.02 31.20 -37.44
CA ALA A 90 -38.44 32.55 -37.40
C ALA A 90 -38.02 33.08 -38.78
N GLY A 91 -37.82 32.21 -39.77
CA GLY A 91 -37.57 32.62 -41.16
C GLY A 91 -38.80 33.09 -41.94
N ALA A 92 -39.99 33.11 -41.32
CA ALA A 92 -41.26 33.34 -42.01
C ALA A 92 -42.11 34.53 -41.48
N LEU A 93 -41.67 35.28 -40.47
CA LEU A 93 -42.49 36.33 -39.83
C LEU A 93 -41.71 37.63 -39.58
N ASP A 94 -42.41 38.76 -39.77
CA ASP A 94 -41.92 40.14 -39.60
C ASP A 94 -41.95 40.56 -38.12
N ALA A 95 -41.04 41.47 -37.76
CA ALA A 95 -40.68 41.81 -36.39
C ALA A 95 -41.77 42.60 -35.63
N ALA A 96 -42.67 41.91 -34.93
CA ALA A 96 -43.48 42.49 -33.85
C ALA A 96 -44.13 41.41 -32.97
N ASP A 97 -43.41 40.86 -31.99
CA ASP A 97 -44.07 40.15 -30.90
C ASP A 97 -43.29 40.24 -29.58
N VAL A 98 -43.86 40.95 -28.61
CA VAL A 98 -43.33 41.11 -27.25
C VAL A 98 -43.47 39.78 -26.45
N GLY A 99 -44.33 38.85 -26.89
CA GLY A 99 -44.43 37.51 -26.31
C GLY A 99 -43.31 36.55 -26.72
N ALA A 100 -42.54 36.88 -27.76
CA ALA A 100 -41.44 36.04 -28.23
C ALA A 100 -40.20 36.13 -27.31
N GLU A 101 -39.97 37.24 -26.61
CA GLU A 101 -38.80 37.40 -25.73
C GLU A 101 -38.93 36.55 -24.45
N ASP A 102 -40.12 36.49 -23.83
CA ASP A 102 -40.39 35.67 -22.64
C ASP A 102 -40.23 34.16 -22.94
N ASP A 103 -40.76 33.69 -24.08
CA ASP A 103 -40.64 32.28 -24.50
C ASP A 103 -39.19 31.86 -24.86
N GLU A 104 -38.32 32.82 -25.25
CA GLU A 104 -36.89 32.53 -25.51
C GLU A 104 -36.09 32.44 -24.21
N GLY A 105 -36.42 33.31 -23.24
CA GLY A 105 -35.93 33.21 -21.86
C GLY A 105 -36.25 31.85 -21.23
N ASP A 106 -37.48 31.37 -21.38
CA ASP A 106 -37.95 30.10 -20.83
C ASP A 106 -37.23 28.88 -21.43
N LEU A 107 -36.99 28.86 -22.75
CA LEU A 107 -36.25 27.78 -23.40
C LEU A 107 -34.78 27.77 -23.00
N TRP A 108 -34.17 28.96 -22.88
CA TRP A 108 -32.79 29.10 -22.41
C TRP A 108 -32.64 28.63 -20.96
N GLU A 109 -33.57 29.03 -20.09
CA GLU A 109 -33.60 28.60 -18.69
C GLU A 109 -33.75 27.07 -18.59
N ALA A 110 -34.71 26.48 -19.32
CA ALA A 110 -34.92 25.04 -19.36
C ALA A 110 -33.67 24.28 -19.82
N ARG A 111 -32.92 24.83 -20.80
CA ARG A 111 -31.65 24.27 -21.26
C ARG A 111 -30.59 24.33 -20.16
N GLU A 112 -30.47 25.46 -19.47
CA GLU A 112 -29.48 25.63 -18.42
C GLU A 112 -29.78 24.74 -17.20
N ILE A 113 -31.05 24.62 -16.83
CA ILE A 113 -31.52 23.69 -15.79
C ILE A 113 -31.17 22.25 -16.17
N THR A 114 -31.45 21.82 -17.40
CA THR A 114 -31.16 20.44 -17.83
C THR A 114 -29.65 20.15 -17.90
N ASN A 115 -28.83 21.13 -18.33
CA ASN A 115 -27.38 21.01 -18.30
C ASN A 115 -26.85 20.90 -16.86
N SER A 116 -27.34 21.74 -15.96
CA SER A 116 -26.98 21.74 -14.54
C SER A 116 -27.35 20.43 -13.83
N ARG A 117 -28.56 19.93 -14.09
CA ARG A 117 -29.02 18.62 -13.58
C ARG A 117 -28.17 17.47 -14.11
N LEU A 118 -27.82 17.50 -15.39
CA LEU A 118 -26.96 16.47 -15.99
C LEU A 118 -25.55 16.49 -15.36
N ALA A 119 -24.98 17.67 -15.14
CA ALA A 119 -23.71 17.82 -14.45
C ALA A 119 -23.76 17.32 -13.00
N PHE A 120 -24.88 17.53 -12.31
CA PHE A 120 -25.12 16.97 -10.97
C PHE A 120 -25.14 15.44 -10.99
N VAL A 121 -25.91 14.82 -11.90
CA VAL A 121 -25.97 13.35 -12.03
C VAL A 121 -24.59 12.77 -12.34
N TYR A 122 -23.80 13.40 -13.22
CA TYR A 122 -22.43 12.94 -13.48
C TYR A 122 -21.53 12.98 -12.24
N ARG A 123 -21.68 13.97 -11.34
CA ARG A 123 -20.94 13.99 -10.07
C ARG A 123 -21.38 12.86 -9.14
N GLU A 124 -22.68 12.60 -9.04
CA GLU A 124 -23.23 11.50 -8.25
C GLU A 124 -22.76 10.13 -8.77
N GLU A 125 -22.69 9.94 -10.10
CA GLU A 125 -22.13 8.73 -10.71
C GLU A 125 -20.65 8.51 -10.34
N GLN A 126 -19.85 9.58 -10.31
CA GLN A 126 -18.45 9.51 -9.88
C GLN A 126 -18.34 9.14 -8.40
N LEU A 127 -19.19 9.71 -7.54
CA LEU A 127 -19.24 9.37 -6.11
C LEU A 127 -19.67 7.92 -5.88
N ALA A 128 -20.69 7.44 -6.59
CA ALA A 128 -21.13 6.04 -6.53
C ALA A 128 -20.01 5.08 -6.97
N THR A 129 -19.25 5.44 -8.00
CA THR A 129 -18.09 4.67 -8.48
C THR A 129 -16.96 4.65 -7.46
N ALA A 130 -16.65 5.80 -6.84
CA ALA A 130 -15.64 5.88 -5.79
C ALA A 130 -16.05 5.06 -4.54
N ARG A 131 -17.34 5.09 -4.19
CA ARG A 131 -17.90 4.32 -3.07
C ARG A 131 -17.84 2.81 -3.33
N GLU A 132 -18.13 2.38 -4.56
CA GLU A 132 -17.95 0.99 -4.98
C GLU A 132 -16.48 0.55 -4.91
N ALA A 133 -15.54 1.38 -5.38
CA ALA A 133 -14.12 1.08 -5.28
C ALA A 133 -13.67 0.89 -3.81
N ARG A 134 -14.16 1.74 -2.89
CA ARG A 134 -13.92 1.60 -1.45
C ARG A 134 -14.49 0.29 -0.89
N LEU A 135 -15.72 -0.06 -1.26
CA LEU A 135 -16.32 -1.33 -0.86
C LEU A 135 -15.47 -2.54 -1.34
N GLN A 136 -14.92 -2.50 -2.55
CA GLN A 136 -14.05 -3.58 -3.05
C GLN A 136 -12.75 -3.70 -2.24
N VAL A 137 -12.18 -2.57 -1.80
CA VAL A 137 -11.03 -2.57 -0.90
C VAL A 137 -11.40 -3.20 0.45
N GLU A 138 -12.49 -2.75 1.07
CA GLU A 138 -12.92 -3.26 2.37
C GLU A 138 -13.19 -4.77 2.31
N ARG A 139 -13.84 -5.23 1.24
CA ARG A 139 -14.03 -6.65 0.91
C ARG A 139 -12.71 -7.40 0.82
N ALA A 140 -11.71 -6.87 0.13
CA ALA A 140 -10.39 -7.51 0.01
C ALA A 140 -9.67 -7.62 1.37
N LEU A 141 -9.71 -6.55 2.18
CA LEU A 141 -9.15 -6.55 3.53
C LEU A 141 -9.90 -7.51 4.46
N HIS A 142 -11.23 -7.57 4.34
CA HIS A 142 -12.08 -8.50 5.07
C HIS A 142 -11.73 -9.96 4.74
N LEU A 143 -11.59 -10.28 3.44
CA LEU A 143 -11.19 -11.61 3.00
C LEU A 143 -9.81 -12.02 3.55
N LYS A 144 -8.86 -11.08 3.59
CA LYS A 144 -7.53 -11.32 4.20
C LYS A 144 -7.65 -11.68 5.69
N ARG A 145 -8.54 -11.01 6.44
CA ARG A 145 -8.82 -11.32 7.86
C ARG A 145 -9.45 -12.71 8.02
N VAL A 146 -10.44 -13.05 7.21
CA VAL A 146 -11.07 -14.39 7.18
C VAL A 146 -10.01 -15.47 6.94
N GLN A 147 -9.21 -15.31 5.88
CA GLN A 147 -8.16 -16.27 5.51
C GLN A 147 -7.11 -16.45 6.61
N ARG A 148 -6.78 -15.37 7.34
CA ARG A 148 -5.86 -15.43 8.48
C ARG A 148 -6.45 -16.24 9.64
N LEU A 149 -7.72 -16.02 9.99
CA LEU A 149 -8.39 -16.80 11.04
C LEU A 149 -8.49 -18.28 10.67
N GLU A 150 -8.91 -18.59 9.45
CA GLU A 150 -8.96 -19.98 8.97
C GLU A 150 -7.58 -20.64 8.88
N ALA A 151 -6.53 -19.86 8.62
CA ALA A 151 -5.16 -20.36 8.66
C ALA A 151 -4.72 -20.64 10.10
N ALA A 152 -5.03 -19.74 11.04
CA ALA A 152 -4.72 -19.91 12.44
C ALA A 152 -5.37 -21.18 13.01
N GLU A 153 -6.62 -21.48 12.64
CA GLU A 153 -7.33 -22.70 13.06
C GLU A 153 -6.75 -24.00 12.49
N ARG A 154 -6.17 -23.91 11.29
CA ARG A 154 -5.54 -25.03 10.59
C ARG A 154 -4.06 -25.22 10.96
N SER A 155 -3.44 -24.25 11.63
CA SER A 155 -2.03 -24.30 12.00
C SER A 155 -1.76 -25.30 13.13
N ASN A 156 -0.55 -25.86 13.12
CA ASN A 156 -0.02 -26.69 14.20
C ASN A 156 0.18 -25.88 15.51
N PHE A 157 0.21 -24.56 15.44
CA PHE A 157 0.47 -23.67 16.58
C PHE A 157 -0.80 -22.99 17.14
N ARG A 158 -1.99 -23.46 16.77
CA ARG A 158 -3.29 -22.88 17.17
C ARG A 158 -3.56 -22.85 18.68
N GLU A 159 -2.89 -23.73 19.44
CA GLU A 159 -3.02 -23.80 20.91
C GLU A 159 -2.05 -22.87 21.65
N TYR A 160 -1.41 -21.92 20.94
CA TYR A 160 -0.51 -20.92 21.52
C TYR A 160 0.63 -21.56 22.35
N PRO A 161 1.46 -22.44 21.76
CA PRO A 161 2.49 -23.13 22.52
C PRO A 161 3.58 -22.17 22.99
N LEU A 162 4.18 -22.51 24.13
CA LEU A 162 5.36 -21.85 24.64
C LEU A 162 6.61 -22.47 23.98
N LEU A 163 7.39 -21.65 23.27
CA LEU A 163 8.51 -22.10 22.45
C LEU A 163 9.87 -21.73 23.07
N TYR A 164 10.90 -22.45 22.61
CA TYR A 164 12.32 -22.22 22.90
C TYR A 164 12.61 -22.12 24.41
N ASP A 165 12.70 -23.27 25.07
CA ASP A 165 13.05 -23.37 26.49
C ASP A 165 12.24 -22.44 27.41
N GLU A 166 10.92 -22.42 27.20
CA GLU A 166 9.99 -21.62 27.99
C GLU A 166 10.19 -20.10 27.89
N ARG A 167 10.67 -19.60 26.74
CA ARG A 167 10.92 -18.16 26.52
C ARG A 167 9.80 -17.45 25.75
N TYR A 168 9.40 -17.98 24.60
CA TYR A 168 8.52 -17.26 23.67
C TYR A 168 7.10 -17.81 23.71
N GLN A 169 6.22 -17.10 24.42
CA GLN A 169 4.80 -17.44 24.46
C GLN A 169 4.14 -16.98 23.15
N LEU A 170 3.80 -17.91 22.25
CA LEU A 170 3.03 -17.58 21.05
C LEU A 170 1.62 -17.09 21.41
N LEU A 171 1.08 -16.20 20.60
CA LEU A 171 -0.26 -15.60 20.73
C LEU A 171 -0.93 -15.60 19.35
N ASN A 172 -1.71 -14.58 19.01
CA ASN A 172 -2.49 -14.50 17.76
C ASN A 172 -1.61 -14.56 16.50
N MET A 173 -2.06 -15.28 15.48
CA MET A 173 -1.45 -15.22 14.14
C MET A 173 -1.70 -13.83 13.55
N ILE A 174 -0.64 -13.15 13.13
CA ILE A 174 -0.70 -11.81 12.54
C ILE A 174 -0.49 -11.82 11.02
N GLY A 175 0.14 -12.86 10.47
CA GLY A 175 0.35 -12.99 9.04
C GLY A 175 0.64 -14.42 8.59
N ARG A 176 0.46 -14.67 7.29
CA ARG A 176 0.80 -15.93 6.64
C ARG A 176 1.43 -15.66 5.27
N GLY A 177 2.59 -16.26 5.04
CA GLY A 177 3.25 -16.34 3.74
C GLY A 177 3.14 -17.75 3.16
N GLY A 178 3.77 -17.98 2.00
CA GLY A 178 3.70 -19.29 1.33
C GLY A 178 4.30 -20.45 2.15
N PHE A 179 5.38 -20.18 2.89
CA PHE A 179 6.13 -21.18 3.68
C PHE A 179 6.37 -20.73 5.13
N SER A 180 5.64 -19.71 5.59
CA SER A 180 5.83 -19.17 6.93
C SER A 180 4.55 -18.64 7.54
N GLU A 181 4.44 -18.78 8.84
CA GLU A 181 3.38 -18.20 9.65
C GLU A 181 4.00 -17.19 10.60
N VAL A 182 3.37 -16.03 10.77
CA VAL A 182 3.87 -14.97 11.65
C VAL A 182 2.89 -14.79 12.79
N TYR A 183 3.40 -14.87 14.01
CA TYR A 183 2.62 -14.78 15.23
C TYR A 183 3.06 -13.59 16.06
N ARG A 184 2.10 -12.90 16.69
CA ARG A 184 2.41 -12.11 17.87
C ARG A 184 2.87 -13.08 18.96
N ALA A 185 3.90 -12.70 19.71
CA ALA A 185 4.39 -13.47 20.84
C ALA A 185 4.85 -12.55 21.96
N TYR A 186 5.09 -13.12 23.14
CA TYR A 186 5.66 -12.42 24.27
C TYR A 186 6.97 -13.09 24.70
N ASP A 187 8.05 -12.32 24.76
CA ASP A 187 9.34 -12.77 25.27
C ASP A 187 9.33 -12.67 26.80
N LEU A 188 9.32 -13.81 27.49
CA LEU A 188 9.27 -13.90 28.95
C LEU A 188 10.61 -13.59 29.63
N CYS A 189 11.70 -13.48 28.87
CA CYS A 189 12.99 -13.07 29.40
C CYS A 189 13.16 -11.55 29.31
N GLU A 190 12.84 -10.96 28.15
CA GLU A 190 12.96 -9.52 27.91
C GLU A 190 11.69 -8.71 28.28
N ASN A 191 10.60 -9.40 28.65
CA ASN A 191 9.30 -8.81 29.02
C ASN A 191 8.74 -7.84 27.97
N ARG A 192 8.72 -8.27 26.71
CA ARG A 192 8.21 -7.46 25.60
C ARG A 192 7.47 -8.29 24.58
N TYR A 193 6.55 -7.66 23.85
CA TYR A 193 5.95 -8.27 22.67
C TYR A 193 6.96 -8.33 21.52
N CYS A 194 6.87 -9.40 20.73
CA CYS A 194 7.66 -9.62 19.53
C CYS A 194 6.80 -10.31 18.45
N ALA A 195 7.34 -10.42 17.24
CA ALA A 195 6.76 -11.21 16.16
C ALA A 195 7.62 -12.47 15.95
N VAL A 196 7.03 -13.65 16.01
CA VAL A 196 7.71 -14.92 15.71
C VAL A 196 7.27 -15.38 14.33
N LYS A 197 8.18 -15.33 13.36
CA LYS A 197 8.00 -15.87 12.02
C LYS A 197 8.49 -17.32 12.02
N ILE A 198 7.54 -18.24 12.01
CA ILE A 198 7.77 -19.67 11.95
C ILE A 198 7.88 -20.10 10.50
N HIS A 199 9.01 -20.70 10.14
CA HIS A 199 9.25 -21.25 8.82
C HIS A 199 8.98 -22.75 8.85
N GLU A 200 7.92 -23.21 8.18
CA GLU A 200 7.61 -24.64 8.08
C GLU A 200 8.09 -25.19 6.73
N LEU A 201 8.92 -26.23 6.77
CA LEU A 201 9.37 -26.96 5.60
C LEU A 201 8.29 -27.97 5.21
N ALA A 202 7.66 -27.79 4.03
CA ALA A 202 6.59 -28.65 3.57
C ALA A 202 7.02 -30.14 3.51
N LYS A 203 6.10 -31.04 3.89
CA LYS A 203 6.37 -32.48 4.08
C LYS A 203 6.89 -33.18 2.82
N GLU A 204 6.48 -32.71 1.64
CA GLU A 204 6.77 -33.31 0.34
C GLU A 204 7.98 -32.67 -0.37
N MET A 205 8.68 -31.71 0.24
CA MET A 205 9.84 -31.10 -0.40
C MET A 205 11.01 -32.08 -0.50
N SER A 206 11.61 -32.13 -1.69
CA SER A 206 12.86 -32.85 -1.91
C SER A 206 14.00 -32.27 -1.06
N ASP A 207 15.04 -33.07 -0.81
CA ASP A 207 16.19 -32.62 -0.01
C ASP A 207 16.88 -31.39 -0.61
N VAL A 208 16.94 -31.32 -1.94
CA VAL A 208 17.49 -30.17 -2.68
C VAL A 208 16.65 -28.91 -2.45
N GLN A 209 15.33 -29.01 -2.54
CA GLN A 209 14.42 -27.88 -2.28
C GLN A 209 14.52 -27.41 -0.83
N ARG A 210 14.61 -28.37 0.11
CA ARG A 210 14.76 -28.09 1.53
C ARG A 210 16.05 -27.35 1.83
N GLN A 211 17.18 -27.84 1.34
CA GLN A 211 18.48 -27.16 1.51
C GLN A 211 18.47 -25.78 0.85
N GLY A 212 17.87 -25.63 -0.33
CA GLY A 212 17.73 -24.34 -1.00
C GLY A 212 16.89 -23.34 -0.20
N TYR A 213 15.82 -23.78 0.46
CA TYR A 213 15.04 -22.92 1.35
C TYR A 213 15.83 -22.54 2.62
N ILE A 214 16.46 -23.51 3.29
CA ILE A 214 17.27 -23.27 4.49
C ILE A 214 18.39 -22.27 4.20
N ARG A 215 19.11 -22.42 3.08
CA ARG A 215 20.14 -21.47 2.66
C ARG A 215 19.60 -20.05 2.48
N ARG A 216 18.41 -19.89 1.90
CA ARG A 216 17.77 -18.57 1.74
C ARG A 216 17.39 -17.95 3.07
N ALA A 217 16.81 -18.73 3.98
CA ALA A 217 16.45 -18.23 5.30
C ALA A 217 17.68 -17.90 6.17
N MET A 218 18.74 -18.71 6.11
CA MET A 218 20.02 -18.41 6.78
C MET A 218 20.65 -17.13 6.23
N ARG A 219 20.58 -16.90 4.92
CA ARG A 219 21.04 -15.65 4.30
C ARG A 219 20.23 -14.44 4.79
N GLU A 220 18.90 -14.54 4.84
CA GLU A 220 18.02 -13.50 5.39
C GLU A 220 18.43 -13.17 6.84
N TYR A 221 18.62 -14.22 7.66
CA TYR A 221 19.11 -14.10 9.04
C TYR A 221 20.47 -13.40 9.12
N ASP A 222 21.45 -13.83 8.32
CA ASP A 222 22.81 -13.29 8.35
C ASP A 222 22.89 -11.82 7.95
N ILE A 223 22.06 -11.41 6.98
CA ILE A 223 21.93 -10.01 6.57
C ILE A 223 21.30 -9.20 7.70
N GLN A 224 20.18 -9.67 8.25
CA GLN A 224 19.35 -8.85 9.15
C GLN A 224 19.85 -8.82 10.60
N LYS A 225 20.55 -9.86 11.09
CA LYS A 225 20.97 -9.99 12.51
C LYS A 225 21.80 -8.83 13.04
N SER A 226 22.54 -8.15 12.15
CA SER A 226 23.41 -7.04 12.52
C SER A 226 22.76 -5.67 12.35
N LEU A 227 21.52 -5.61 11.85
CA LEU A 227 20.84 -4.36 11.53
C LEU A 227 20.12 -3.81 12.77
N LYS A 228 20.49 -2.58 13.14
CA LYS A 228 19.86 -1.83 14.24
C LYS A 228 19.65 -0.39 13.79
N HIS A 229 18.43 -0.07 13.39
CA HIS A 229 18.05 1.27 12.93
C HIS A 229 16.56 1.50 13.14
N PRO A 230 16.11 2.71 13.55
CA PRO A 230 14.68 2.97 13.82
C PRO A 230 13.78 2.70 12.60
N ARG A 231 14.29 2.85 11.38
CA ARG A 231 13.56 2.63 10.12
C ARG A 231 13.71 1.21 9.55
N VAL A 232 14.29 0.26 10.30
CA VAL A 232 14.46 -1.14 9.88
C VAL A 232 13.93 -2.05 10.97
N VAL A 233 13.15 -3.07 10.60
CA VAL A 233 12.66 -4.08 11.55
C VAL A 233 13.83 -4.86 12.12
N THR A 234 13.94 -4.88 13.44
CA THR A 234 15.04 -5.56 14.12
C THR A 234 14.82 -7.06 14.16
N LEU A 235 15.83 -7.85 13.75
CA LEU A 235 15.89 -9.28 14.04
C LEU A 235 16.54 -9.49 15.41
N MET A 236 15.82 -10.16 16.30
CA MET A 236 16.19 -10.31 17.71
C MET A 236 16.80 -11.66 18.03
N ASP A 237 16.24 -12.74 17.45
CA ASP A 237 16.64 -14.12 17.77
C ASP A 237 16.27 -15.08 16.63
N CYS A 238 16.86 -16.28 16.64
CA CYS A 238 16.52 -17.38 15.76
C CYS A 238 16.73 -18.72 16.48
N PHE A 239 15.73 -19.59 16.42
CA PHE A 239 15.76 -20.86 17.15
C PHE A 239 15.12 -22.02 16.39
N PRO A 240 15.62 -23.26 16.55
CA PRO A 240 14.97 -24.44 16.01
C PRO A 240 13.68 -24.75 16.79
N ILE A 241 12.63 -25.18 16.08
CA ILE A 241 11.38 -25.69 16.68
C ILE A 241 11.32 -27.21 16.53
N SER A 242 11.71 -27.72 15.37
CA SER A 242 11.81 -29.15 15.07
C SER A 242 12.78 -29.38 13.90
N ASN A 243 12.97 -30.64 13.49
CA ASN A 243 13.73 -30.97 12.27
C ASN A 243 13.13 -30.37 10.99
N LYS A 244 11.89 -29.88 11.02
CA LYS A 244 11.17 -29.32 9.87
C LYS A 244 10.71 -27.88 10.06
N ALA A 245 11.03 -27.25 11.20
CA ALA A 245 10.62 -25.88 11.47
C ALA A 245 11.62 -25.14 12.35
N PHE A 246 11.77 -23.83 12.10
CA PHE A 246 12.52 -22.91 12.93
C PHE A 246 11.78 -21.58 13.01
N GLY A 247 12.01 -20.84 14.09
CA GLY A 247 11.43 -19.51 14.31
C GLY A 247 12.49 -18.43 14.20
N THR A 248 12.15 -17.31 13.55
CA THR A 248 12.88 -16.04 13.65
C THR A 248 12.06 -15.06 14.47
N VAL A 249 12.71 -14.39 15.44
CA VAL A 249 12.07 -13.43 16.34
C VAL A 249 12.39 -12.03 15.85
N LEU A 250 11.35 -11.29 15.51
CA LEU A 250 11.41 -9.95 14.95
C LEU A 250 10.78 -8.95 15.92
N GLU A 251 11.17 -7.69 15.78
CA GLU A 251 10.43 -6.57 16.33
C GLU A 251 8.97 -6.63 15.88
N LEU A 252 8.05 -6.57 16.86
CA LEU A 252 6.64 -6.43 16.55
C LEU A 252 6.39 -4.99 16.08
N CYS A 253 6.11 -4.82 14.80
CA CYS A 253 5.67 -3.54 14.26
C CYS A 253 4.19 -3.35 14.57
N GLU A 254 3.87 -2.26 15.27
CA GLU A 254 2.49 -1.81 15.41
C GLU A 254 1.99 -1.26 14.06
N GLY A 255 0.67 -1.19 13.88
CA GLY A 255 0.05 -0.67 12.66
C GLY A 255 -0.09 -1.68 11.51
N GLU A 256 -0.35 -1.15 10.32
CA GLU A 256 -0.58 -1.91 9.09
C GLU A 256 0.59 -1.72 8.11
N THR A 257 0.62 -2.50 7.04
CA THR A 257 1.58 -2.25 5.95
C THR A 257 1.18 -1.00 5.17
N LEU A 258 2.14 -0.31 4.56
CA LEU A 258 1.86 0.86 3.72
C LEU A 258 0.95 0.49 2.54
N ASP A 259 1.03 -0.75 2.03
CA ASP A 259 0.08 -1.29 1.04
C ASP A 259 -1.37 -1.30 1.55
N GLU A 260 -1.60 -1.77 2.78
CA GLU A 260 -2.93 -1.78 3.41
C GLU A 260 -3.43 -0.35 3.66
N HIS A 261 -2.53 0.53 4.10
CA HIS A 261 -2.83 1.93 4.32
C HIS A 261 -3.29 2.64 3.03
N MET A 262 -2.51 2.51 1.95
CA MET A 262 -2.86 3.08 0.64
C MET A 262 -4.12 2.47 0.06
N LYS A 263 -4.36 1.18 0.24
CA LYS A 263 -5.62 0.55 -0.17
C LYS A 263 -6.80 1.22 0.52
N ARG A 264 -6.71 1.43 1.84
CA ARG A 264 -7.80 2.00 2.66
C ARG A 264 -8.05 3.48 2.37
N TYR A 265 -7.00 4.29 2.28
CA TYR A 265 -7.12 5.75 2.22
C TYR A 265 -6.87 6.35 0.83
N GLY A 266 -6.28 5.58 -0.09
CA GLY A 266 -5.93 6.03 -1.43
C GLY A 266 -4.65 6.86 -1.45
N ALA A 267 -4.62 7.86 -2.32
CA ALA A 267 -3.48 8.77 -2.45
C ALA A 267 -3.36 9.65 -1.21
N LEU A 268 -2.12 9.89 -0.77
CA LEU A 268 -1.79 10.72 0.38
C LEU A 268 -1.46 12.15 -0.06
N PRO A 269 -1.70 13.14 0.81
CA PRO A 269 -1.19 14.49 0.63
C PRO A 269 0.33 14.47 0.42
N GLU A 270 0.84 15.31 -0.49
CA GLU A 270 2.26 15.37 -0.85
C GLU A 270 3.19 15.51 0.36
N LYS A 271 2.78 16.30 1.36
CA LYS A 271 3.55 16.50 2.60
C LYS A 271 3.73 15.19 3.39
N GLU A 272 2.70 14.36 3.46
CA GLU A 272 2.72 13.08 4.14
C GLU A 272 3.53 12.05 3.34
N ALA A 273 3.26 11.95 2.04
CA ALA A 273 4.01 11.10 1.12
C ALA A 273 5.53 11.41 1.17
N ARG A 274 5.90 12.71 1.20
CA ARG A 274 7.28 13.14 1.38
C ARG A 274 7.86 12.70 2.72
N GLY A 275 7.12 12.83 3.82
CA GLY A 275 7.54 12.38 5.15
C GLY A 275 7.84 10.88 5.21
N ILE A 276 7.05 10.07 4.49
CA ILE A 276 7.27 8.63 4.33
C ILE A 276 8.56 8.37 3.53
N VAL A 277 8.75 9.05 2.39
CA VAL A 277 9.94 8.87 1.53
C VAL A 277 11.23 9.25 2.24
N ILE A 278 11.24 10.32 3.05
CA ILE A 278 12.40 10.69 3.87
C ILE A 278 12.82 9.55 4.80
N GLN A 279 11.84 8.88 5.42
CA GLN A 279 12.10 7.77 6.33
C GLN A 279 12.59 6.52 5.61
N ILE A 280 12.03 6.21 4.44
CA ILE A 280 12.50 5.11 3.59
C ILE A 280 13.97 5.35 3.20
N LEU A 281 14.29 6.52 2.64
CA LEU A 281 15.65 6.86 2.25
C LEU A 281 16.62 6.92 3.44
N SER A 282 16.15 7.32 4.63
CA SER A 282 16.93 7.23 5.87
C SER A 282 17.32 5.79 6.21
N GLY A 283 16.37 4.85 6.10
CA GLY A 283 16.64 3.42 6.25
C GLY A 283 17.61 2.87 5.20
N LEU A 284 17.40 3.23 3.93
CA LEU A 284 18.30 2.83 2.84
C LEU A 284 19.71 3.40 3.00
N LYS A 285 19.84 4.66 3.45
CA LYS A 285 21.13 5.27 3.76
C LYS A 285 21.88 4.47 4.83
N TYR A 286 21.18 4.04 5.89
CA TYR A 286 21.76 3.17 6.90
C TYR A 286 22.28 1.85 6.29
N LEU A 287 21.47 1.16 5.47
CA LEU A 287 21.86 -0.08 4.80
C LEU A 287 23.08 0.10 3.88
N ASN A 288 23.15 1.25 3.20
CA ASN A 288 24.25 1.58 2.29
C ASN A 288 25.54 1.99 3.02
N SER A 289 25.44 2.50 4.26
CA SER A 289 26.59 2.91 5.09
C SER A 289 27.27 1.77 5.86
N ARG A 290 26.77 0.54 5.73
CA ARG A 290 27.35 -0.65 6.37
C ARG A 290 28.68 -1.00 5.73
N THR A 291 29.55 -1.67 6.49
CA THR A 291 30.83 -2.21 6.00
C THR A 291 30.63 -3.19 4.85
N GLU A 292 29.57 -3.98 4.92
CA GLU A 292 29.06 -4.73 3.78
C GLU A 292 27.76 -4.04 3.34
N LYS A 293 27.79 -3.34 2.21
CA LYS A 293 26.63 -2.54 1.76
C LYS A 293 25.49 -3.49 1.44
N ILE A 294 24.27 -3.14 1.86
CA ILE A 294 23.08 -3.95 1.63
C ILE A 294 22.17 -3.27 0.61
N ILE A 295 21.79 -4.01 -0.43
CA ILE A 295 20.72 -3.66 -1.37
C ILE A 295 19.47 -4.44 -0.93
N HIS A 296 18.37 -3.74 -0.64
CA HIS A 296 17.13 -4.38 -0.19
C HIS A 296 16.52 -5.24 -1.31
N TYR A 297 16.48 -4.72 -2.55
CA TYR A 297 16.08 -5.38 -3.80
C TYR A 297 14.58 -5.73 -3.95
N ASP A 298 13.80 -5.82 -2.87
CA ASP A 298 12.33 -6.02 -2.93
C ASP A 298 11.58 -4.95 -2.13
N LEU A 299 11.99 -3.69 -2.29
CA LEU A 299 11.34 -2.57 -1.62
C LEU A 299 9.97 -2.30 -2.28
N LYS A 300 8.91 -2.42 -1.48
CA LYS A 300 7.52 -2.22 -1.91
C LYS A 300 6.62 -1.90 -0.71
N PRO A 301 5.43 -1.32 -0.90
CA PRO A 301 4.55 -0.91 0.20
C PRO A 301 4.15 -2.05 1.15
N SER A 302 4.09 -3.31 0.71
CA SER A 302 3.78 -4.44 1.59
C SER A 302 4.94 -4.84 2.52
N ASN A 303 6.16 -4.34 2.23
CA ASN A 303 7.37 -4.57 3.01
C ASN A 303 7.75 -3.34 3.86
N LEU A 304 6.84 -2.36 3.94
CA LEU A 304 6.97 -1.16 4.75
C LEU A 304 5.84 -1.16 5.79
N PHE A 305 6.17 -1.26 7.06
CA PHE A 305 5.20 -1.05 8.14
C PHE A 305 5.00 0.44 8.37
N PHE A 306 3.75 0.84 8.59
CA PHE A 306 3.35 2.22 8.85
C PHE A 306 2.50 2.31 10.12
N HIS A 307 2.93 3.16 11.06
CA HIS A 307 2.20 3.43 12.28
C HIS A 307 2.43 4.87 12.74
N VAL A 308 1.35 5.66 12.83
CA VAL A 308 1.38 7.02 13.40
C VAL A 308 2.50 7.87 12.78
N GLY A 309 2.61 7.84 11.45
CA GLY A 309 3.62 8.60 10.72
C GLY A 309 5.01 7.97 10.69
N GLU A 310 5.25 6.84 11.36
CA GLU A 310 6.54 6.14 11.35
C GLU A 310 6.58 5.00 10.33
N ILE A 311 7.73 4.87 9.64
CA ILE A 311 8.00 3.77 8.70
C ILE A 311 9.06 2.82 9.24
N LYS A 312 8.89 1.52 8.99
CA LYS A 312 9.93 0.49 9.16
C LYS A 312 10.02 -0.42 7.94
N ILE A 313 11.23 -0.61 7.43
CA ILE A 313 11.56 -1.52 6.32
C ILE A 313 11.69 -2.94 6.87
N ALA A 314 10.99 -3.88 6.24
CA ALA A 314 10.97 -5.30 6.58
C ALA A 314 11.27 -6.17 5.36
N ASP A 315 11.47 -7.48 5.60
CA ASP A 315 11.65 -8.53 4.59
C ASP A 315 12.93 -8.43 3.75
N PHE A 316 14.01 -8.98 4.29
CA PHE A 316 15.33 -9.04 3.66
C PHE A 316 15.57 -10.32 2.85
N GLY A 317 14.51 -11.08 2.53
CA GLY A 317 14.61 -12.41 1.90
C GLY A 317 15.25 -12.41 0.50
N LEU A 318 15.21 -11.27 -0.21
CA LEU A 318 15.82 -11.09 -1.53
C LEU A 318 17.05 -10.18 -1.53
N SER A 319 17.45 -9.68 -0.36
CA SER A 319 18.51 -8.68 -0.24
C SER A 319 19.89 -9.19 -0.67
N LYS A 320 20.70 -8.26 -1.15
CA LYS A 320 22.04 -8.51 -1.66
C LYS A 320 23.08 -7.80 -0.82
N VAL A 321 24.21 -8.47 -0.62
CA VAL A 321 25.37 -7.93 0.10
C VAL A 321 26.43 -7.61 -0.94
N VAL A 322 26.91 -6.37 -0.94
CA VAL A 322 28.00 -5.88 -1.78
C VAL A 322 29.23 -5.74 -0.90
N GLN A 323 30.28 -6.51 -1.21
CA GLN A 323 31.54 -6.48 -0.47
C GLN A 323 32.44 -5.35 -0.98
N ASP A 324 32.99 -4.55 -0.07
CA ASP A 324 34.00 -3.55 -0.39
C ASP A 324 35.31 -4.27 -0.79
N GLY A 325 35.68 -4.20 -2.07
CA GLY A 325 36.89 -4.85 -2.61
C GLY A 325 36.80 -5.32 -4.06
N ALA A 326 35.59 -5.39 -4.64
CA ALA A 326 35.38 -5.83 -6.03
C ALA A 326 35.69 -4.76 -7.10
N GLY A 327 36.23 -3.60 -6.72
CA GLY A 327 36.61 -2.51 -7.63
C GLY A 327 35.45 -1.81 -8.35
N THR A 328 34.19 -2.22 -8.12
CA THR A 328 32.98 -1.60 -8.69
C THR A 328 31.84 -1.62 -7.67
N ASP A 329 31.02 -0.57 -7.62
CA ASP A 329 29.81 -0.46 -6.76
C ASP A 329 28.61 -1.28 -7.27
N SER A 330 28.86 -2.26 -8.15
CA SER A 330 27.85 -3.07 -8.81
C SER A 330 28.13 -4.55 -8.63
N ILE A 331 27.06 -5.36 -8.55
CA ILE A 331 27.14 -6.82 -8.47
C ILE A 331 26.29 -7.47 -9.56
N ASP A 332 26.65 -8.68 -9.95
CA ASP A 332 25.82 -9.48 -10.85
C ASP A 332 24.54 -9.93 -10.13
N LEU A 333 23.40 -9.77 -10.79
CA LEU A 333 22.12 -10.23 -10.26
C LEU A 333 22.04 -11.77 -10.35
N THR A 334 22.29 -12.43 -9.24
CA THR A 334 22.33 -13.90 -9.15
C THR A 334 20.95 -14.59 -9.19
N SER A 335 19.86 -13.84 -9.26
CA SER A 335 18.49 -14.36 -9.16
C SER A 335 17.54 -13.57 -10.05
N GLN A 336 17.85 -13.52 -11.35
CA GLN A 336 17.02 -12.86 -12.35
C GLN A 336 15.61 -13.50 -12.36
N GLY A 337 14.58 -12.66 -12.44
CA GLY A 337 13.18 -13.07 -12.32
C GLY A 337 12.64 -13.16 -10.88
N ALA A 338 13.45 -12.85 -9.86
CA ALA A 338 12.97 -12.63 -8.50
C ALA A 338 12.67 -11.15 -8.24
N GLY A 339 11.77 -10.89 -7.29
CA GLY A 339 11.35 -9.55 -6.88
C GLY A 339 9.98 -9.17 -7.43
N THR A 340 9.54 -7.96 -7.12
CA THR A 340 8.23 -7.46 -7.52
C THR A 340 8.37 -6.50 -8.70
N TYR A 341 8.12 -6.98 -9.92
CA TYR A 341 8.52 -6.30 -11.17
C TYR A 341 8.07 -4.84 -11.34
N TRP A 342 6.96 -4.43 -10.74
CA TRP A 342 6.53 -3.02 -10.76
C TRP A 342 7.53 -2.06 -10.12
N TYR A 343 8.33 -2.54 -9.18
CA TYR A 343 9.30 -1.75 -8.40
C TYR A 343 10.74 -2.00 -8.84
N LEU A 344 10.98 -2.86 -9.83
CA LEU A 344 12.31 -3.13 -10.36
C LEU A 344 12.64 -2.17 -11.50
N PRO A 345 13.87 -1.67 -11.57
CA PRO A 345 14.31 -0.83 -12.66
C PRO A 345 14.63 -1.61 -13.94
N PRO A 346 14.72 -0.93 -15.10
CA PRO A 346 14.98 -1.54 -16.42
C PRO A 346 16.19 -2.48 -16.44
N GLU A 347 17.29 -2.11 -15.78
CA GLU A 347 18.52 -2.91 -15.78
C GLU A 347 18.34 -4.30 -15.13
N CYS A 348 17.32 -4.54 -14.30
CA CYS A 348 17.05 -5.87 -13.75
C CYS A 348 16.45 -6.85 -14.79
N PHE A 349 16.01 -6.33 -15.93
CA PHE A 349 15.42 -7.10 -17.03
C PHE A 349 16.37 -7.29 -18.21
N ASP A 350 17.61 -6.79 -18.12
CA ASP A 350 18.63 -6.99 -19.16
C ASP A 350 18.94 -8.49 -19.31
N PRO A 351 18.82 -9.08 -20.52
CA PRO A 351 19.18 -10.47 -20.75
C PRO A 351 20.69 -10.74 -20.64
N GLN A 352 21.56 -9.72 -20.72
CA GLN A 352 23.01 -9.85 -20.65
C GLN A 352 23.54 -9.57 -19.24
N GLN A 353 23.46 -10.58 -18.35
CA GLN A 353 24.00 -10.55 -16.98
C GLN A 353 23.82 -9.19 -16.26
N PRO A 354 22.60 -8.92 -15.74
CA PRO A 354 22.27 -7.61 -15.22
C PRO A 354 23.12 -7.25 -14.00
N LYS A 355 23.79 -6.09 -14.07
CA LYS A 355 24.58 -5.52 -12.98
C LYS A 355 23.77 -4.51 -12.18
N ILE A 356 23.55 -4.79 -10.91
CA ILE A 356 22.75 -3.98 -10.00
C ILE A 356 23.62 -3.27 -8.95
N SER A 357 23.14 -2.12 -8.46
CA SER A 357 23.72 -1.37 -7.34
C SER A 357 22.62 -0.91 -6.39
N ASN A 358 22.97 -0.14 -5.35
CA ASN A 358 22.01 0.50 -4.44
C ASN A 358 20.97 1.40 -5.17
N LYS A 359 21.24 1.80 -6.42
CA LYS A 359 20.34 2.56 -7.30
C LYS A 359 19.06 1.80 -7.67
N VAL A 360 19.01 0.48 -7.46
CA VAL A 360 17.77 -0.32 -7.58
C VAL A 360 16.74 0.14 -6.55
N ASP A 361 17.14 0.29 -5.28
CA ASP A 361 16.21 0.70 -4.21
C ASP A 361 15.76 2.16 -4.36
N VAL A 362 16.57 3.00 -5.03
CA VAL A 362 16.21 4.38 -5.40
C VAL A 362 15.06 4.39 -6.41
N TRP A 363 15.12 3.54 -7.44
CA TRP A 363 14.02 3.38 -8.39
C TRP A 363 12.76 2.89 -7.69
N SER A 364 12.87 1.85 -6.86
CA SER A 364 11.72 1.33 -6.09
C SER A 364 11.10 2.42 -5.21
N THR A 365 11.92 3.27 -4.59
CA THR A 365 11.46 4.44 -3.82
C THR A 365 10.71 5.45 -4.70
N GLY A 366 11.17 5.69 -5.93
CA GLY A 366 10.49 6.55 -6.90
C GLY A 366 9.10 6.01 -7.29
N VAL A 367 8.99 4.70 -7.52
CA VAL A 367 7.71 4.02 -7.77
C VAL A 367 6.78 4.15 -6.56
N ILE A 368 7.28 3.89 -5.35
CA ILE A 368 6.51 4.04 -4.10
C ILE A 368 6.04 5.48 -3.93
N PHE A 369 6.90 6.47 -4.17
CA PHE A 369 6.53 7.87 -4.04
C PHE A 369 5.44 8.27 -5.03
N PHE A 370 5.51 7.80 -6.28
CA PHE A 370 4.44 7.98 -7.25
C PHE A 370 3.14 7.31 -6.80
N GLU A 371 3.20 6.07 -6.30
CA GLU A 371 2.02 5.37 -5.77
C GLU A 371 1.37 6.13 -4.60
N LEU A 372 2.17 6.68 -3.69
CA LEU A 372 1.66 7.50 -2.58
C LEU A 372 0.93 8.75 -3.07
N LEU A 373 1.43 9.40 -4.13
CA LEU A 373 0.84 10.64 -4.65
C LEU A 373 -0.40 10.41 -5.52
N PHE A 374 -0.46 9.31 -6.27
CA PHE A 374 -1.47 9.13 -7.33
C PHE A 374 -2.35 7.88 -7.15
N ASN A 375 -2.05 7.02 -6.18
CA ASN A 375 -2.68 5.70 -5.99
C ASN A 375 -2.71 4.86 -7.28
N LYS A 376 -1.67 5.01 -8.09
CA LYS A 376 -1.46 4.33 -9.37
C LYS A 376 -0.01 3.96 -9.49
N ARG A 377 0.28 2.93 -10.28
CA ARG A 377 1.67 2.59 -10.62
C ARG A 377 2.09 3.39 -11.85
N PRO A 378 3.32 3.91 -11.90
CA PRO A 378 3.82 4.64 -13.06
C PRO A 378 3.95 3.74 -14.28
N ILE A 379 4.20 2.44 -14.08
CA ILE A 379 4.35 1.45 -15.14
C ILE A 379 3.52 0.21 -14.76
N GLY A 380 2.82 -0.36 -15.74
CA GLY A 380 2.10 -1.62 -15.56
C GLY A 380 0.94 -1.58 -14.56
N HIS A 381 0.31 -0.42 -14.35
CA HIS A 381 -0.86 -0.31 -13.47
C HIS A 381 -2.01 -1.20 -13.96
N GLY A 382 -2.54 -2.06 -13.08
CA GLY A 382 -3.59 -3.02 -13.43
C GLY A 382 -3.13 -4.22 -14.26
N MET A 383 -1.84 -4.31 -14.62
CA MET A 383 -1.28 -5.45 -15.34
C MET A 383 -0.89 -6.57 -14.38
N SER A 384 -0.64 -7.78 -14.89
CA SER A 384 0.04 -8.85 -14.16
C SER A 384 1.57 -8.74 -14.33
N GLN A 385 2.35 -9.42 -13.48
CA GLN A 385 3.81 -9.49 -13.66
C GLN A 385 4.20 -10.13 -15.00
N GLU A 386 3.46 -11.13 -15.44
CA GLU A 386 3.66 -11.77 -16.76
C GLU A 386 3.42 -10.78 -17.90
N ALA A 387 2.34 -9.99 -17.82
CA ALA A 387 2.08 -8.96 -18.82
C ALA A 387 3.14 -7.85 -18.79
N LEU A 388 3.65 -7.50 -17.62
CA LEU A 388 4.73 -6.52 -17.46
C LEU A 388 6.06 -7.02 -18.06
N LEU A 389 6.40 -8.32 -17.91
CA LEU A 389 7.57 -8.91 -18.56
C LEU A 389 7.52 -8.77 -20.09
N ARG A 390 6.32 -8.90 -20.67
CA ARG A 390 6.12 -8.78 -22.12
C ARG A 390 6.28 -7.36 -22.64
N LEU A 391 6.30 -6.34 -21.77
CA LEU A 391 6.57 -4.95 -22.16
C LEU A 391 8.05 -4.69 -22.48
N ASN A 392 8.92 -5.70 -22.39
CA ASN A 392 10.34 -5.61 -22.71
C ASN A 392 11.03 -4.45 -21.97
N MET A 393 10.83 -4.42 -20.65
CA MET A 393 11.36 -3.39 -19.74
C MET A 393 12.86 -3.15 -19.88
N GLY A 394 13.64 -4.18 -20.27
CA GLY A 394 15.09 -4.07 -20.49
C GLY A 394 15.47 -3.13 -21.65
N ASN A 395 14.58 -2.91 -22.61
CA ASN A 395 14.79 -1.99 -23.74
C ASN A 395 14.14 -0.61 -23.50
N MET A 396 13.69 -0.34 -22.27
CA MET A 396 13.12 0.97 -21.93
C MET A 396 14.16 2.07 -22.15
N GLY A 397 13.79 3.15 -22.82
CA GLY A 397 14.73 4.24 -23.16
C GLY A 397 15.58 3.99 -24.41
N ALA A 398 15.63 2.76 -24.95
CA ALA A 398 16.49 2.43 -26.10
C ALA A 398 15.92 2.90 -27.46
N THR A 399 14.59 2.87 -27.62
CA THR A 399 13.90 3.28 -28.87
C THR A 399 13.17 4.60 -28.75
N GLN A 400 12.74 4.97 -27.55
CA GLN A 400 12.08 6.24 -27.21
C GLN A 400 12.48 6.66 -25.78
N PRO A 401 12.72 7.96 -25.53
CA PRO A 401 12.98 8.45 -24.18
C PRO A 401 11.80 8.11 -23.25
N PHE A 402 12.06 7.33 -22.22
CA PHE A 402 11.06 7.09 -21.20
C PHE A 402 10.89 8.35 -20.35
N SER A 403 9.63 8.77 -20.16
CA SER A 403 9.27 9.75 -19.16
C SER A 403 8.09 9.21 -18.36
N VAL A 404 8.13 9.40 -17.05
CA VAL A 404 7.03 9.03 -16.17
C VAL A 404 5.81 9.90 -16.53
N ASP A 405 4.71 9.25 -16.94
CA ASP A 405 3.44 9.94 -17.18
C ASP A 405 2.80 10.31 -15.83
N ILE A 406 2.68 11.61 -15.58
CA ILE A 406 2.19 12.14 -14.32
C ILE A 406 0.77 12.66 -14.50
N PRO A 407 -0.22 12.08 -13.80
CA PRO A 407 -1.61 12.54 -13.88
C PRO A 407 -1.77 14.01 -13.52
N ALA A 408 -2.75 14.68 -14.14
CA ALA A 408 -3.10 16.07 -13.83
C ALA A 408 -3.73 16.23 -12.43
N ALA A 409 -4.29 15.15 -11.87
CA ALA A 409 -4.91 15.12 -10.56
C ALA A 409 -4.48 13.85 -9.78
N PRO A 410 -4.27 13.95 -8.44
CA PRO A 410 -4.29 15.18 -7.64
C PRO A 410 -3.17 16.17 -8.02
N LYS A 411 -3.37 17.45 -7.70
CA LYS A 411 -2.34 18.47 -7.93
C LYS A 411 -1.17 18.24 -6.97
N VAL A 412 0.02 18.07 -7.53
CA VAL A 412 1.30 17.98 -6.81
C VAL A 412 2.26 19.03 -7.37
N SER A 413 3.22 19.46 -6.55
CA SER A 413 4.22 20.47 -6.91
C SER A 413 5.10 20.03 -8.09
N SER A 414 5.67 20.99 -8.83
CA SER A 414 6.68 20.71 -9.85
C SER A 414 7.86 19.94 -9.25
N ASP A 415 8.29 20.35 -8.05
CA ASP A 415 9.46 19.78 -7.39
C ASP A 415 9.25 18.30 -7.04
N ALA A 416 8.05 17.92 -6.59
CA ALA A 416 7.70 16.52 -6.35
C ALA A 416 7.72 15.69 -7.64
N LYS A 417 7.18 16.24 -8.73
CA LYS A 417 7.19 15.59 -10.06
C LYS A 417 8.61 15.38 -10.56
N ASP A 418 9.45 16.40 -10.42
CA ASP A 418 10.84 16.34 -10.85
C ASP A 418 11.65 15.38 -9.99
N PHE A 419 11.36 15.32 -8.68
CA PHE A 419 11.97 14.33 -7.80
C PHE A 419 11.59 12.90 -8.20
N VAL A 420 10.31 12.61 -8.50
CA VAL A 420 9.89 11.30 -9.04
C VAL A 420 10.68 10.95 -10.31
N ARG A 421 10.79 11.90 -11.25
CA ARG A 421 11.54 11.69 -12.50
C ARG A 421 13.02 11.38 -12.25
N ARG A 422 13.67 12.09 -11.32
CA ARG A 422 15.07 11.83 -10.94
C ARG A 422 15.24 10.42 -10.38
N LEU A 423 14.39 10.00 -9.43
CA LEU A 423 14.45 8.66 -8.83
C LEU A 423 14.20 7.55 -9.87
N MET A 424 13.33 7.82 -10.85
CA MET A 424 12.97 6.89 -11.93
C MET A 424 13.73 7.15 -13.24
N THR A 425 14.98 7.64 -13.15
CA THR A 425 15.85 7.76 -14.32
C THR A 425 16.21 6.38 -14.84
N VAL A 426 15.98 6.11 -16.12
CA VAL A 426 16.20 4.79 -16.74
C VAL A 426 17.67 4.39 -16.69
N SER A 427 18.56 5.27 -17.15
CA SER A 427 20.00 5.06 -17.09
C SER A 427 20.43 4.94 -15.63
N ARG A 428 20.98 3.78 -15.27
CA ARG A 428 21.51 3.53 -13.92
C ARG A 428 22.64 4.51 -13.59
N ASP A 429 23.46 4.88 -14.56
CA ASP A 429 24.62 5.73 -14.31
C ASP A 429 24.19 7.17 -14.01
N ASP A 430 23.11 7.65 -14.63
CA ASP A 430 22.51 8.98 -14.40
C ASP A 430 21.53 9.03 -13.22
N ARG A 431 20.96 7.88 -12.82
CA ARG A 431 20.07 7.81 -11.65
C ARG A 431 20.85 8.15 -10.37
N PRO A 432 20.32 8.97 -9.45
CA PRO A 432 21.01 9.24 -8.20
C PRO A 432 21.20 7.95 -7.39
N ASP A 433 22.28 7.88 -6.64
CA ASP A 433 22.43 6.86 -5.60
C ASP A 433 21.59 7.18 -4.35
N VAL A 434 21.64 6.29 -3.36
CA VAL A 434 20.86 6.45 -2.11
C VAL A 434 21.23 7.73 -1.35
N LEU A 435 22.50 8.11 -1.33
CA LEU A 435 22.98 9.27 -0.60
C LEU A 435 22.60 10.56 -1.31
N GLU A 436 22.73 10.60 -2.64
CA GLU A 436 22.29 11.70 -3.49
C GLU A 436 20.77 11.90 -3.37
N ALA A 437 19.99 10.82 -3.48
CA ALA A 437 18.53 10.86 -3.32
C ALA A 437 18.09 11.34 -1.93
N PHE A 438 18.76 10.91 -0.85
CA PHE A 438 18.48 11.35 0.51
C PHE A 438 18.80 12.84 0.74
N ASN A 439 19.78 13.38 0.01
CA ASN A 439 20.19 14.77 0.12
C ASN A 439 19.53 15.69 -0.92
N ASP A 440 18.63 15.18 -1.74
CA ASP A 440 17.90 15.95 -2.75
C ASP A 440 17.19 17.17 -2.13
N GLN A 441 17.25 18.30 -2.83
CA GLN A 441 16.69 19.58 -2.40
C GLN A 441 15.19 19.48 -2.07
N TYR A 442 14.42 18.66 -2.80
CA TYR A 442 13.00 18.48 -2.57
C TYR A 442 12.68 17.93 -1.16
N LEU A 443 13.57 17.11 -0.60
CA LEU A 443 13.40 16.56 0.75
C LEU A 443 13.82 17.57 1.84
N ARG A 444 14.63 18.56 1.48
CA ARG A 444 15.15 19.60 2.38
C ARG A 444 14.28 20.85 2.43
N THR A 445 13.35 21.03 1.49
CA THR A 445 12.43 22.18 1.50
C THR A 445 11.49 22.08 2.70
N ASN A 446 11.78 22.86 3.73
CA ASN A 446 10.83 23.12 4.80
C ASN A 446 9.55 23.63 4.16
N ALA A 447 8.44 22.89 4.37
CA ALA A 447 7.13 23.48 4.23
C ALA A 447 7.01 24.48 5.39
N ARG A 448 7.62 25.67 5.24
CA ARG A 448 7.29 26.83 6.06
C ARG A 448 5.83 27.11 5.74
N GLY A 449 4.94 26.45 6.49
CA GLY A 449 3.59 26.93 6.63
C GLY A 449 3.72 28.38 7.06
N ARG A 450 3.23 29.29 6.23
CA ARG A 450 2.72 30.56 6.74
C ARG A 450 1.70 30.17 7.81
N VAL A 451 2.13 30.18 9.07
CA VAL A 451 1.19 30.47 10.14
C VAL A 451 0.64 31.84 9.76
N PRO A 452 -0.67 32.01 9.53
CA PRO A 452 -1.21 33.35 9.36
C PRO A 452 -0.84 34.10 10.64
N SER A 453 0.06 35.06 10.52
CA SER A 453 0.35 36.04 11.55
C SER A 453 -0.95 36.81 11.76
N GLY A 454 -1.78 36.30 12.66
CA GLY A 454 -2.90 37.04 13.21
C GLY A 454 -2.32 38.26 13.90
N GLY A 455 -2.46 39.42 13.27
CA GLY A 455 -2.33 40.68 13.95
C GLY A 455 -3.41 40.73 15.03
N GLY A 456 -2.98 40.83 16.29
CA GLY A 456 -3.85 40.83 17.45
C GLY A 456 -3.05 41.21 18.68
N ASN A 457 -2.90 42.51 18.86
CA ASN A 457 -2.28 43.15 20.00
C ASN A 457 -3.08 42.88 21.30
N GLY A 458 -2.39 42.59 22.40
CA GLY A 458 -2.84 42.94 23.76
C GLY A 458 -3.33 41.82 24.68
N GLY A 459 -2.64 41.66 25.82
CA GLY A 459 -3.32 41.47 27.11
C GLY A 459 -3.15 40.13 27.84
N GLY A 460 -2.12 40.05 28.68
CA GLY A 460 -2.23 39.68 30.10
C GLY A 460 -3.03 38.44 30.57
N ASN A 461 -2.26 37.50 31.14
CA ASN A 461 -2.44 36.88 32.46
C ASN A 461 -3.11 35.49 32.58
N SER A 462 -2.40 34.66 33.37
CA SER A 462 -2.83 33.57 34.27
C SER A 462 -3.58 32.35 33.73
N GLY A 463 -3.15 31.16 34.15
CA GLY A 463 -4.09 30.06 34.41
C GLY A 463 -3.65 28.69 33.92
N VAL A 464 -3.24 27.87 34.87
CA VAL A 464 -3.10 26.41 34.81
C VAL A 464 -4.45 25.76 34.47
N GLU A 465 -4.48 24.73 33.61
CA GLU A 465 -5.14 23.45 33.91
C GLU A 465 -4.97 22.42 32.79
N ALA A 466 -4.59 21.22 33.23
CA ALA A 466 -4.56 19.99 32.47
C ALA A 466 -5.93 19.32 32.58
N PHE A 467 -6.40 18.68 31.51
CA PHE A 467 -7.47 17.68 31.60
C PHE A 467 -7.20 16.51 30.65
N ILE A 468 -7.03 15.35 31.29
CA ILE A 468 -7.51 13.98 30.99
C ILE A 468 -7.54 13.54 29.53
#